data_AF-A0A359AT83-F1
#
_entry.id   AF-A0A359AT83-F1
#
_cell.length_a   1.000
_cell.length_b   1.000
_cell.length_c   1.000
_cell.angle_alpha   90.00
_cell.angle_beta   90.00
_cell.angle_gamma   90.00
#
_symmetry.space_group_name_H-M   'P 1'
#
loop_
_entity.id
_entity.type
_entity.pdbx_description
1 polymer ?
#
loop_
_entity_poly.entity_id
_entity_poly.type
_entity_poly.pdbx_seq_one_letter_code
_entity_poly.pdbx_strand_id
1 'polypeptide(L)'
;MHPVLEKFKEIFISVIPIVAIVLLLHFTIAPLEQVVLAKFLIGALFILLGMPIFLIGVDISITPIGERISSSLLSISRLWKILLGGLVIGFLVTVAEPDLHILGRQVTEVTAGGINSGLLVMLVSMGVGLLVAVALVRVLKIIPLNKLMTIIYIIIFILAFFSDSEFLAIA
;
A
#
# COMPACT_ATOMS: atom_id res chain seq x y z
N MET A 1 12.72 -17.14 20.34
CA MET A 1 13.27 -17.11 18.97
C MET A 1 13.85 -15.72 18.73
N HIS A 2 14.98 -15.59 18.04
CA HIS A 2 15.58 -14.26 17.84
C HIS A 2 14.70 -13.43 16.87
N PRO A 3 14.34 -12.18 17.19
CA PRO A 3 13.44 -11.35 16.38
C PRO A 3 13.93 -11.15 14.94
N VAL A 4 15.25 -11.22 14.73
CA VAL A 4 15.87 -11.19 13.41
C VAL A 4 15.43 -12.38 12.55
N LEU A 5 15.50 -13.60 13.08
CA LEU A 5 15.15 -14.82 12.34
C LEU A 5 13.67 -14.86 11.95
N GLU A 6 12.80 -14.25 12.75
CA GLU A 6 11.37 -14.15 12.45
C GLU A 6 11.12 -13.24 11.25
N LYS A 7 11.78 -12.08 11.15
CA LYS A 7 11.66 -11.17 10.00
C LYS A 7 12.13 -11.80 8.69
N PHE A 8 13.24 -12.54 8.74
CA PHE A 8 13.70 -13.30 7.57
C PHE A 8 12.67 -14.37 7.18
N LYS A 9 12.14 -15.12 8.14
CA LYS A 9 11.12 -16.14 7.88
C LYS A 9 9.85 -15.55 7.27
N GLU A 10 9.37 -14.43 7.78
CA GLU A 10 8.19 -13.72 7.27
C GLU A 10 8.36 -13.36 5.80
N ILE A 11 9.46 -12.67 5.46
CA ILE A 11 9.74 -12.27 4.08
C ILE A 11 9.90 -13.48 3.15
N PHE A 12 10.59 -14.53 3.58
CA PHE A 12 10.79 -15.73 2.75
C PHE A 12 9.45 -16.42 2.46
N ILE A 13 8.58 -16.55 3.45
CA ILE A 13 7.24 -17.15 3.28
C ILE A 13 6.37 -16.30 2.35
N SER A 14 6.52 -14.97 2.36
CA SER A 14 5.75 -14.07 1.48
C SER A 14 6.29 -14.01 0.05
N VAL A 15 7.62 -13.96 -0.14
CA VAL A 15 8.24 -13.69 -1.45
C VAL A 15 8.45 -14.96 -2.27
N ILE A 16 8.82 -16.08 -1.66
CA ILE A 16 9.07 -17.34 -2.40
C ILE A 16 7.86 -17.80 -3.21
N PRO A 17 6.62 -17.79 -2.67
CA PRO A 17 5.44 -18.18 -3.47
C PRO A 17 5.24 -17.31 -4.71
N ILE A 18 5.50 -16.00 -4.60
CA ILE A 18 5.39 -15.08 -5.73
C ILE A 18 6.44 -15.43 -6.79
N VAL A 19 7.69 -15.64 -6.39
CA VAL A 19 8.77 -16.07 -7.30
C VAL A 19 8.43 -17.40 -7.96
N ALA A 20 7.90 -18.37 -7.21
CA ALA A 20 7.50 -19.66 -7.73
C ALA A 20 6.39 -19.55 -8.77
N ILE A 21 5.37 -18.72 -8.53
CA ILE A 21 4.29 -18.47 -9.49
C ILE A 21 4.85 -17.84 -10.77
N VAL A 22 5.70 -16.82 -10.65
CA VAL A 22 6.30 -16.16 -11.83
C VAL A 22 7.14 -17.15 -12.65
N LEU A 23 7.94 -18.00 -12.00
CA LEU A 23 8.71 -19.03 -12.68
C LEU A 23 7.83 -20.09 -13.34
N LEU A 24 6.76 -20.52 -12.66
CA LEU A 24 5.79 -21.44 -13.24
C LEU A 24 5.16 -20.84 -14.50
N LEU A 25 4.70 -19.59 -14.46
CA LEU A 25 4.13 -18.90 -15.61
C LEU A 25 5.17 -18.73 -16.73
N HIS A 26 6.41 -18.38 -16.40
CA HIS A 26 7.51 -18.28 -17.36
C HIS A 26 7.73 -19.58 -18.15
N PHE A 27 7.72 -20.74 -17.48
CA PHE A 27 7.95 -22.03 -18.13
C PHE A 27 6.72 -22.61 -18.84
N THR A 28 5.51 -22.08 -18.59
CA THR A 28 4.26 -22.69 -19.08
C THR A 28 3.46 -21.81 -20.04
N ILE A 29 3.07 -20.61 -19.61
CA ILE A 29 2.05 -19.79 -20.29
C ILE A 29 2.67 -18.53 -20.90
N ALA A 30 3.59 -17.88 -20.19
CA ALA A 30 4.08 -16.53 -20.50
C ALA A 30 5.63 -16.50 -20.44
N PRO A 31 6.33 -17.08 -21.42
CA PRO A 31 7.79 -17.05 -21.46
C PRO A 31 8.31 -15.62 -21.55
N LEU A 32 9.22 -15.30 -20.63
CA LEU A 32 9.86 -13.99 -20.53
C LEU A 32 11.18 -14.01 -21.30
N GLU A 33 11.58 -12.85 -21.80
CA GLU A 33 12.92 -12.66 -22.36
C GLU A 33 13.98 -12.96 -21.28
N GLN A 34 15.09 -13.61 -21.66
CA GLN A 34 16.15 -14.03 -20.74
C GLN A 34 16.69 -12.88 -19.88
N VAL A 35 16.81 -11.68 -20.48
CA VAL A 35 17.27 -10.48 -19.78
C VAL A 35 16.28 -10.06 -18.69
N VAL A 36 14.98 -10.14 -18.96
CA VAL A 36 13.92 -9.79 -18.01
C VAL A 36 13.86 -10.80 -16.86
N LEU A 37 13.96 -12.10 -17.18
CA LEU A 37 14.02 -13.16 -16.18
C LEU A 37 15.24 -12.99 -15.24
N ALA A 38 16.41 -12.70 -15.79
CA ALA A 38 17.61 -12.47 -15.00
C ALA A 38 17.46 -11.26 -14.05
N LYS A 39 16.93 -10.14 -14.55
CA LYS A 39 16.63 -8.96 -13.71
C LYS A 39 15.65 -9.29 -12.59
N PHE A 40 14.60 -10.06 -12.90
CA PHE A 40 13.63 -10.50 -11.91
C PHE A 40 14.26 -11.35 -10.80
N LEU A 41 15.07 -12.36 -11.16
CA LEU A 41 15.73 -13.23 -10.18
C LEU A 41 16.72 -12.48 -9.29
N ILE A 42 17.50 -11.57 -9.88
CA ILE A 42 18.42 -10.71 -9.12
C ILE A 42 17.65 -9.79 -8.18
N GLY A 43 16.56 -9.18 -8.65
CA GLY A 43 15.67 -8.36 -7.82
C GLY A 43 15.04 -9.14 -6.67
N ALA A 44 14.54 -10.35 -6.95
CA ALA A 44 13.98 -11.24 -5.93
C ALA A 44 15.01 -11.61 -4.86
N LEU A 45 16.25 -11.88 -5.25
CA LEU A 45 17.34 -12.13 -4.31
C LEU A 45 17.62 -10.91 -3.43
N PHE A 46 17.68 -9.71 -4.01
CA PHE A 46 17.86 -8.47 -3.24
C PHE A 46 16.70 -8.19 -2.29
N ILE A 47 15.46 -8.49 -2.68
CA ILE A 47 14.30 -8.36 -1.80
C ILE A 47 14.40 -9.34 -0.63
N LEU A 48 14.72 -10.62 -0.89
CA LEU A 48 14.84 -11.66 0.14
C LEU A 48 15.90 -11.30 1.21
N LEU A 49 16.99 -10.65 0.81
CA LEU A 49 18.06 -10.27 1.74
C LEU A 49 17.87 -8.87 2.34
N GLY A 50 17.44 -7.90 1.52
CA GLY A 50 17.35 -6.50 1.88
C GLY A 50 16.12 -6.13 2.70
N MET A 51 14.95 -6.70 2.37
CA MET A 51 13.71 -6.39 3.08
C MET A 51 13.75 -6.74 4.58
N PRO A 52 14.26 -7.92 5.01
CA PRO A 52 14.36 -8.22 6.44
C PRO A 52 15.24 -7.21 7.19
N ILE A 53 16.39 -6.85 6.60
CA ILE A 53 17.32 -5.87 7.20
C ILE A 53 16.66 -4.49 7.29
N PHE A 54 15.98 -4.08 6.22
CA PHE A 54 15.21 -2.83 6.19
C PHE A 54 14.11 -2.81 7.26
N LEU A 55 13.32 -3.87 7.39
CA LEU A 55 12.26 -3.98 8.38
C LEU A 55 12.79 -3.94 9.82
N ILE A 56 13.94 -4.57 10.09
CA ILE A 56 14.60 -4.45 11.39
C ILE A 56 14.99 -3.00 11.67
N GLY A 57 15.53 -2.28 10.67
CA GLY A 57 15.85 -0.86 10.79
C GLY A 57 14.61 0.01 11.06
N VAL A 58 13.50 -0.29 10.38
CA VAL A 58 12.20 0.36 10.58
C VAL A 58 11.68 0.13 11.99
N ASP A 59 11.71 -1.11 12.48
CA ASP A 59 11.22 -1.46 13.83
C ASP A 59 12.02 -0.79 14.94
N ILE A 60 13.34 -0.62 14.76
CA ILE A 60 14.20 0.03 15.75
C ILE A 60 14.06 1.57 15.68
N SER A 61 13.82 2.13 14.50
CA SER A 61 13.94 3.59 14.28
C SER A 61 12.60 4.26 14.03
N ILE A 62 11.87 3.84 12.99
CA ILE A 62 10.67 4.52 12.50
C ILE A 62 9.45 4.18 13.35
N THR A 63 9.29 2.92 13.77
CA THR A 63 8.14 2.49 14.58
C THR A 63 8.03 3.26 15.90
N PRO A 64 9.10 3.42 16.72
CA PRO A 64 9.04 4.20 17.95
C PRO A 64 8.75 5.70 17.69
N ILE A 65 9.20 6.23 16.56
CA ILE A 65 8.89 7.61 16.15
C ILE A 65 7.39 7.74 15.84
N GLY A 66 6.83 6.80 15.10
CA GLY A 66 5.39 6.74 14.79
C GLY A 66 4.53 6.64 16.06
N GLU A 67 4.92 5.84 17.03
CA GLU A 67 4.23 5.71 18.32
C GLU A 67 4.24 7.02 19.13
N ARG A 68 5.37 7.73 19.15
CA ARG A 68 5.48 9.04 19.82
C ARG A 68 4.65 10.12 19.13
N ILE A 69 4.66 10.15 17.80
CA ILE A 69 3.86 11.09 17.00
C ILE A 69 2.37 10.81 17.22
N SER A 70 1.94 9.55 17.12
CA SER A 70 0.54 9.16 17.28
C SER A 70 0.03 9.38 18.70
N SER A 71 0.80 9.06 19.75
CA SER A 71 0.41 9.34 21.14
C SER A 71 0.27 10.84 21.40
N SER A 72 1.18 11.66 20.87
CA SER A 72 1.08 13.13 20.93
C SER A 72 -0.14 13.65 20.17
N LEU A 73 -0.42 13.12 18.97
CA LEU A 73 -1.59 13.49 18.18
C LEU A 73 -2.90 13.14 18.91
N LEU A 74 -2.98 11.97 19.53
CA LEU A 74 -4.16 11.51 20.26
C LEU A 74 -4.37 12.23 21.59
N SER A 75 -3.31 12.82 22.17
CA SER A 75 -3.41 13.64 23.40
C SER A 75 -4.14 14.97 23.19
N ILE A 76 -4.42 15.37 21.95
CA ILE A 76 -5.10 16.62 21.62
C ILE A 76 -6.59 16.53 22.00
N SER A 77 -7.09 17.52 22.76
CA SER A 77 -8.47 17.51 23.27
C SER A 77 -9.57 17.66 22.19
N ARG A 78 -9.22 18.14 20.99
CA ARG A 78 -10.18 18.44 19.92
C ARG A 78 -10.12 17.41 18.80
N LEU A 79 -11.19 16.62 18.66
CA LEU A 79 -11.33 15.55 17.68
C LEU A 79 -10.99 16.00 16.25
N TRP A 80 -11.44 17.17 15.81
CA TRP A 80 -11.17 17.65 14.44
C TRP A 80 -9.67 17.82 14.12
N LYS A 81 -8.85 18.18 15.13
CA LYS A 81 -7.39 18.32 14.96
C LYS A 81 -6.72 16.96 14.80
N ILE A 82 -7.19 15.95 15.53
CA ILE A 82 -6.73 14.56 15.41
C ILE A 82 -7.03 14.06 13.98
N LEU A 83 -8.25 14.29 13.50
CA LEU A 83 -8.66 13.86 12.15
C LEU A 83 -7.85 14.56 11.06
N LEU A 84 -7.63 15.87 11.19
CA LEU A 84 -6.83 16.64 10.24
C LEU A 84 -5.37 16.16 10.23
N GLY A 85 -4.78 15.89 11.40
CA GLY A 85 -3.43 15.35 11.48
C GLY A 85 -3.32 13.96 10.83
N GLY A 86 -4.28 13.08 11.07
CA GLY A 86 -4.34 11.77 10.43
C GLY A 86 -4.51 11.86 8.91
N LEU A 87 -5.37 12.76 8.43
CA LEU A 87 -5.56 13.02 7.01
C LEU A 87 -4.27 13.49 6.34
N VAL A 88 -3.59 14.46 6.95
CA VAL A 88 -2.32 15.00 6.42
C VAL A 88 -1.23 13.94 6.42
N ILE A 89 -1.06 13.19 7.51
CA ILE A 89 -0.05 12.11 7.58
C ILE A 89 -0.37 11.03 6.55
N GLY A 90 -1.61 10.55 6.47
CA GLY A 90 -2.03 9.55 5.49
C GLY A 90 -1.80 10.02 4.06
N PHE A 91 -2.20 11.24 3.75
CA PHE A 91 -1.96 11.85 2.44
C PHE A 91 -0.46 11.93 2.11
N LEU A 92 0.37 12.46 3.03
CA LEU A 92 1.79 12.65 2.77
C LEU A 92 2.55 11.33 2.59
N VAL A 93 2.22 10.31 3.38
CA VAL A 93 2.84 8.98 3.26
C VAL A 93 2.48 8.37 1.90
N THR A 94 1.23 8.45 1.48
CA THR A 94 0.78 7.90 0.19
C THR A 94 1.33 8.69 -1.02
N VAL A 95 1.41 10.03 -0.95
CA VAL A 95 2.05 10.83 -2.02
C VAL A 95 3.53 10.49 -2.16
N ALA A 96 4.21 10.20 -1.04
CA ALA A 96 5.62 9.86 -1.03
C ALA A 96 5.90 8.41 -1.50
N GLU A 97 4.86 7.59 -1.65
CA GLU A 97 4.99 6.17 -1.98
C GLU A 97 5.44 5.99 -3.45
N PRO A 98 6.67 5.52 -3.71
CA PRO A 98 7.20 5.44 -5.08
C PRO A 98 6.43 4.43 -5.95
N ASP A 99 5.87 3.39 -5.34
CA ASP A 99 5.11 2.36 -6.03
C ASP A 99 3.82 2.92 -6.65
N LEU A 100 3.16 3.87 -5.97
CA LEU A 100 1.99 4.57 -6.51
C LEU A 100 2.36 5.44 -7.73
N HIS A 101 3.55 6.05 -7.74
CA HIS A 101 4.03 6.79 -8.91
C HIS A 101 4.39 5.87 -10.08
N ILE A 102 4.89 4.66 -9.80
CA ILE A 102 5.14 3.64 -10.84
C ILE A 102 3.82 3.17 -11.43
N LEU A 103 2.84 2.82 -10.59
CA LEU A 103 1.51 2.42 -11.02
C LEU A 103 0.84 3.52 -11.85
N GLY A 104 0.90 4.77 -11.39
CA GLY A 104 0.34 5.91 -12.13
C GLY A 104 0.93 6.04 -13.53
N ARG A 105 2.25 5.80 -13.70
CA ARG A 105 2.89 5.80 -15.02
C ARG A 105 2.42 4.64 -15.90
N GLN A 106 2.31 3.44 -15.34
CA GLN A 106 1.79 2.27 -16.05
C GLN A 106 0.35 2.52 -16.54
N VAL A 107 -0.49 3.11 -15.69
CA VAL A 107 -1.86 3.48 -16.05
C VAL A 107 -1.89 4.53 -17.17
N THR A 108 -1.04 5.56 -17.09
CA THR A 108 -0.93 6.56 -18.17
C THR A 108 -0.51 5.93 -19.50
N GLU A 109 0.44 4.99 -19.47
CA GLU A 109 0.92 4.27 -20.67
C GLU A 109 -0.18 3.40 -21.29
N VAL A 110 -0.91 2.63 -20.48
CA VAL A 110 -1.99 1.73 -20.94
C VAL A 110 -3.22 2.51 -21.43
N THR A 111 -3.49 3.68 -20.86
CA THR A 111 -4.61 4.55 -21.29
C THR A 111 -4.26 5.52 -22.41
N ALA A 112 -3.07 5.38 -23.04
CA ALA A 112 -2.57 6.28 -24.07
C ALA A 112 -2.61 7.77 -23.67
N GLY A 113 -2.38 8.07 -22.39
CA GLY A 113 -2.44 9.41 -21.83
C GLY A 113 -3.81 9.87 -21.34
N GLY A 114 -4.84 9.02 -21.39
CA GLY A 114 -6.19 9.34 -20.89
C GLY A 114 -6.24 9.66 -19.39
N ILE A 115 -5.39 9.01 -18.59
CA ILE A 115 -5.26 9.29 -17.15
C ILE A 115 -3.86 9.83 -16.84
N ASN A 116 -3.79 11.03 -16.27
CA ASN A 116 -2.54 11.63 -15.85
C ASN A 116 -2.03 10.99 -14.54
N SER A 117 -0.78 10.50 -14.55
CA SER A 117 -0.12 9.88 -13.39
C SER A 117 -0.15 10.75 -12.12
N GLY A 118 0.15 12.05 -12.23
CA GLY A 118 0.15 12.96 -11.08
C GLY A 118 -1.25 13.19 -10.51
N LEU A 119 -2.27 13.27 -11.38
CA LEU A 119 -3.66 13.37 -10.96
C LEU A 119 -4.13 12.10 -10.25
N LEU A 120 -3.74 10.92 -10.74
CA LEU A 120 -4.02 9.63 -10.09
C LEU A 120 -3.40 9.58 -8.70
N VAL A 121 -2.10 9.90 -8.57
CA VAL A 121 -1.41 9.92 -7.28
C VAL A 121 -2.12 10.85 -6.29
N MET A 122 -2.49 12.06 -6.72
CA MET A 122 -3.17 13.04 -5.87
C MET A 122 -4.56 12.56 -5.40
N LEU A 123 -5.35 11.99 -6.30
CA LEU A 123 -6.69 11.48 -5.97
C LEU A 123 -6.62 10.28 -5.03
N VAL A 124 -5.75 9.31 -5.32
CA VAL A 124 -5.55 8.12 -4.47
C VAL A 124 -5.06 8.55 -3.09
N SER A 125 -4.07 9.45 -3.03
CA SER A 125 -3.54 9.93 -1.75
C SER A 125 -4.57 10.69 -0.91
N MET A 126 -5.43 11.48 -1.56
CA MET A 126 -6.55 12.16 -0.88
C MET A 126 -7.55 11.15 -0.35
N GLY A 127 -7.89 10.12 -1.14
CA GLY A 127 -8.78 9.03 -0.73
C GLY A 127 -8.23 8.27 0.48
N VAL A 128 -6.95 7.89 0.44
CA VAL A 128 -6.28 7.22 1.56
C VAL A 128 -6.23 8.11 2.80
N GLY A 129 -5.89 9.39 2.66
CA GLY A 129 -5.91 10.35 3.78
C GLY A 129 -7.30 10.47 4.43
N LEU A 130 -8.37 10.54 3.63
CA LEU A 130 -9.75 10.53 4.12
C LEU A 130 -10.09 9.22 4.84
N LEU A 131 -9.71 8.07 4.29
CA LEU A 131 -9.94 6.77 4.92
C LEU A 131 -9.16 6.63 6.24
N VAL A 132 -7.95 7.18 6.34
CA VAL A 132 -7.20 7.23 7.59
C VAL A 132 -7.94 8.08 8.64
N ALA A 133 -8.49 9.23 8.26
CA ALA A 133 -9.31 10.03 9.17
C ALA A 133 -10.56 9.26 9.63
N VAL A 134 -11.25 8.56 8.73
CA VAL A 134 -12.39 7.69 9.08
C VAL A 134 -11.96 6.54 10.00
N ALA A 135 -10.80 5.93 9.75
CA ALA A 135 -10.23 4.88 10.59
C ALA A 135 -9.94 5.39 12.01
N LEU A 136 -9.44 6.62 12.15
CA LEU A 136 -9.24 7.26 13.46
C LEU A 136 -10.58 7.47 14.20
N VAL A 137 -11.64 7.92 13.51
CA VAL A 137 -12.98 8.00 14.11
C VAL A 137 -13.42 6.63 14.62
N ARG A 138 -13.18 5.58 13.84
CA ARG A 138 -13.50 4.20 14.23
C ARG A 138 -12.75 3.76 15.47
N VAL A 139 -11.45 4.04 15.57
CA VAL A 139 -10.63 3.69 16.75
C VAL A 139 -11.11 4.45 17.98
N LEU A 140 -11.36 5.76 17.86
CA LEU A 140 -11.79 6.61 18.97
C LEU A 140 -13.21 6.29 19.48
N LYS A 141 -14.12 5.90 18.57
CA LYS A 141 -15.51 5.56 18.91
C LYS A 141 -15.74 4.05 19.11
N ILE A 142 -14.69 3.23 19.02
CA ILE A 142 -14.75 1.76 19.18
C ILE A 142 -15.83 1.16 18.26
N ILE A 143 -15.86 1.61 17.00
CA ILE A 143 -16.81 1.09 16.00
C ILE A 143 -16.27 -0.27 15.51
N PRO A 144 -17.11 -1.32 15.42
CA PRO A 144 -16.65 -2.63 14.98
C PRO A 144 -16.25 -2.58 13.49
N LEU A 145 -15.13 -3.23 13.16
CA LEU A 145 -14.51 -3.15 11.83
C LEU A 145 -15.44 -3.65 10.73
N ASN A 146 -16.19 -4.72 11.01
CA ASN A 146 -17.14 -5.30 10.07
C ASN A 146 -18.18 -4.27 9.59
N LYS A 147 -18.79 -3.50 10.49
CA LYS A 147 -19.80 -2.49 10.12
C LYS A 147 -19.20 -1.40 9.25
N LEU A 148 -18.01 -0.92 9.59
CA LEU A 148 -17.33 0.11 8.81
C LEU A 148 -17.01 -0.39 7.39
N MET A 149 -16.43 -1.59 7.29
CA MET A 149 -16.07 -2.18 6.00
C MET A 149 -17.29 -2.50 5.16
N THR A 150 -18.37 -3.00 5.76
CA THR A 150 -19.64 -3.22 5.04
C THR A 150 -20.16 -1.93 4.43
N ILE A 151 -20.16 -0.81 5.16
CA ILE A 151 -20.61 0.48 4.63
C ILE A 151 -19.71 0.94 3.49
N ILE A 152 -18.38 0.89 3.67
CA ILE A 152 -17.43 1.31 2.64
C ILE A 152 -17.58 0.46 1.38
N TYR A 153 -17.69 -0.87 1.50
CA TYR A 153 -17.88 -1.75 0.36
C TYR A 153 -19.21 -1.51 -0.35
N ILE A 154 -20.31 -1.27 0.37
CA ILE A 154 -21.59 -0.91 -0.25
C ILE A 154 -21.43 0.36 -1.10
N ILE A 155 -20.74 1.38 -0.58
CA ILE A 155 -20.48 2.61 -1.33
C ILE A 155 -19.62 2.31 -2.57
N ILE A 156 -18.55 1.52 -2.44
CA ILE A 156 -17.69 1.13 -3.57
C ILE A 156 -18.49 0.38 -4.63
N PHE A 157 -19.32 -0.58 -4.25
CA PHE A 157 -20.16 -1.33 -5.19
C PHE A 157 -21.18 -0.43 -5.89
N ILE A 158 -21.79 0.51 -5.18
CA ILE A 158 -22.70 1.49 -5.79
C ILE A 158 -21.94 2.35 -6.81
N LEU A 159 -20.77 2.87 -6.45
CA LEU A 159 -19.94 3.67 -7.35
C LEU A 159 -19.46 2.87 -8.56
N ALA A 160 -19.16 1.58 -8.38
CA ALA A 160 -18.75 0.70 -9.47
C ALA A 160 -19.82 0.58 -10.57
N PHE A 161 -21.12 0.62 -10.23
CA PHE A 161 -22.19 0.65 -11.24
C PHE A 161 -22.22 1.91 -12.09
N PHE A 162 -21.64 3.01 -11.61
CA PHE A 162 -21.56 4.28 -12.33
C PHE A 162 -20.20 4.54 -12.96
N SER A 163 -19.25 3.61 -12.83
CA SER A 163 -17.88 3.76 -13.35
C SER A 163 -17.74 3.10 -14.72
N ASP A 164 -17.00 3.73 -15.61
CA ASP A 164 -16.67 3.13 -16.91
C ASP A 164 -15.75 1.91 -16.76
N SER A 165 -15.83 1.00 -17.74
CA SER A 165 -15.08 -0.26 -17.74
C SER A 165 -13.56 -0.07 -17.73
N GLU A 166 -13.07 1.04 -18.29
CA GLU A 166 -11.64 1.38 -18.28
C GLU A 166 -11.13 1.67 -16.87
N PHE A 167 -11.90 2.39 -16.05
CA PHE A 167 -11.54 2.65 -14.65
C PHE A 167 -11.71 1.41 -13.78
N LEU A 168 -12.71 0.56 -14.06
CA LEU A 168 -12.91 -0.70 -13.34
C LEU A 168 -11.80 -1.72 -13.59
N ALA A 169 -11.19 -1.74 -14.78
CA ALA A 169 -10.08 -2.65 -15.09
C ALA A 169 -8.77 -2.26 -14.39
N ILE A 170 -8.65 -1.01 -13.94
CA ILE A 170 -7.47 -0.47 -13.25
C ILE A 170 -7.63 -0.54 -11.71
N ALA A 171 -8.87 -0.52 -11.21
CA ALA A 171 -9.23 -0.39 -9.79
C ALA A 171 -9.14 -1.70 -8.99
#